data_AF-A0A952R2U5-F1
#
_entry.id   AF-A0A952R2U5-F1
#
_cell.length_a   1.000
_cell.length_b   1.000
_cell.length_c   1.000
_cell.angle_alpha   90.00
_cell.angle_beta   90.00
_cell.angle_gamma   90.00
#
_symmetry.space_group_name_H-M   'P 1'
#
loop_
_entity.id
_entity.type
_entity.pdbx_description
1 polymer ?
#
loop_
_entity_poly.entity_id
_entity_poly.type
_entity_poly.pdbx_seq_one_letter_code
_entity_poly.pdbx_strand_id
1 'polypeptide(L)'
;MPVSWLQEFFTEPLPEVGRLVELLNGLGLAVETVHEAPAAPTGVVTARVVSAEPISGSDHLLKVNALRADGTPPVQVVCGAPNVRLGMVTALALPGATLPGLGVQVGEREMLGVASRGVLASPRELGVYDYQGGVIALPDGLGIGLDMSELWPAETVIELELTPNRADAFSLLGVARDLGAKLGLRVVHPAAGLDLGDPTLDDGLSIEIERPDLSTRFTMRAIHGVTAAPSPVWLQRKLAHLGLRPRNNVVDVTNLATFALGQPSHAYDARVLTGGVIQTRMALPGERLVLLNEEELELAADDLVIATPDGEGGSRAIGLAGVMGGLHDSVVSDTREVALEVAHFDPVTVRRSAKRHKLITDARTRFERGVDPNMQPATSAYVS
;
A
#
# COMPACT_ATOMS: atom_id res chain seq x y z
N MET A 1 8.04 8.05 -9.39
CA MET A 1 7.24 9.16 -8.83
C MET A 1 6.26 9.67 -9.89
N PRO A 2 4.94 9.52 -9.69
CA PRO A 2 3.92 10.04 -10.61
C PRO A 2 3.92 11.57 -10.64
N VAL A 3 3.87 12.18 -11.83
CA VAL A 3 3.88 13.65 -11.99
C VAL A 3 2.59 14.26 -11.43
N SER A 4 1.44 13.63 -11.67
CA SER A 4 0.16 14.12 -11.13
C SER A 4 0.14 14.15 -9.60
N TRP A 5 0.78 13.17 -8.95
CA TRP A 5 0.85 13.13 -7.50
C TRP A 5 1.85 14.15 -6.95
N LEU A 6 2.98 14.39 -7.64
CA LEU A 6 3.87 15.49 -7.29
C LEU A 6 3.16 16.86 -7.38
N GLN A 7 2.31 17.05 -8.40
CA GLN A 7 1.53 18.27 -8.57
C GLN A 7 0.61 18.57 -7.36
N GLU A 8 0.13 17.56 -6.64
CA GLU A 8 -0.73 17.76 -5.45
C GLU A 8 -0.03 18.52 -4.31
N PHE A 9 1.30 18.60 -4.32
CA PHE A 9 2.09 19.37 -3.36
C PHE A 9 2.19 20.86 -3.72
N PHE A 10 1.59 21.31 -4.83
CA PHE A 10 1.65 22.68 -5.31
C PHE A 10 0.27 23.16 -5.77
N THR A 11 -0.05 24.40 -5.45
CA THR A 11 -1.27 25.06 -5.95
C THR A 11 -1.11 25.55 -7.39
N GLU A 12 0.11 25.95 -7.75
CA GLU A 12 0.50 26.39 -9.06
C GLU A 12 0.89 25.19 -9.94
N PRO A 13 0.59 25.22 -11.25
CA PRO A 13 0.98 24.15 -12.15
C PRO A 13 2.51 24.04 -12.22
N LEU A 14 3.00 22.81 -12.11
CA LEU A 14 4.39 22.47 -12.32
C LEU A 14 4.77 22.67 -13.80
N PRO A 15 6.07 22.93 -14.08
CA PRO A 15 6.58 22.94 -15.45
C PRO A 15 6.31 21.62 -16.18
N GLU A 16 6.41 21.67 -17.51
CA GLU A 16 6.38 20.46 -18.33
C GLU A 16 7.49 19.47 -17.94
N VAL A 17 7.29 18.19 -18.26
CA VAL A 17 8.14 17.08 -17.82
C VAL A 17 9.61 17.28 -18.19
N GLY A 18 9.90 17.76 -19.40
CA GLY A 18 11.29 18.02 -19.82
C GLY A 18 11.98 19.04 -18.91
N ARG A 19 11.29 20.12 -18.55
CA ARG A 19 11.82 21.13 -17.63
C ARG A 19 11.94 20.60 -16.20
N LEU A 20 10.98 19.77 -15.74
CA LEU A 20 11.08 19.11 -14.44
C LEU A 20 12.33 18.23 -14.36
N VAL A 21 12.63 17.46 -15.39
CA VAL A 21 13.82 16.59 -15.45
C VAL A 21 15.11 17.42 -15.34
N GLU A 22 15.22 18.53 -16.07
CA GLU A 22 16.37 19.43 -15.97
C GLU A 22 16.55 19.99 -14.55
N LEU A 23 15.44 20.40 -13.91
CA LEU A 23 15.46 20.96 -12.56
C LEU A 23 15.87 19.92 -11.52
N LEU A 24 15.29 18.72 -11.58
CA LEU A 24 15.60 17.61 -10.68
C LEU A 24 17.07 17.20 -10.77
N ASN A 25 17.59 17.01 -11.99
CA ASN A 25 19.01 16.74 -12.21
C ASN A 25 19.90 17.86 -11.67
N GLY A 26 19.53 19.13 -11.89
CA GLY A 26 20.25 20.29 -11.37
C GLY A 26 20.21 20.43 -9.84
N LEU A 27 19.26 19.77 -9.17
CA LEU A 27 19.14 19.67 -7.71
C LEU A 27 19.88 18.44 -7.14
N GLY A 28 20.52 17.64 -7.99
CA GLY A 28 21.16 16.39 -7.58
C GLY A 28 20.17 15.25 -7.31
N LEU A 29 18.91 15.39 -7.75
CA LEU A 29 17.91 14.33 -7.78
C LEU A 29 17.95 13.70 -9.16
N ALA A 30 18.92 12.82 -9.38
CA ALA A 30 19.21 12.26 -10.70
C ALA A 30 17.99 11.50 -11.24
N VAL A 31 17.53 11.92 -12.42
CA VAL A 31 16.45 11.23 -13.13
C VAL A 31 17.07 10.09 -13.93
N GLU A 32 16.67 8.87 -13.59
CA GLU A 32 17.13 7.66 -14.28
C GLU A 32 16.31 7.45 -15.56
N THR A 33 14.99 7.41 -15.43
CA THR A 33 14.08 7.29 -16.56
C THR A 33 12.82 8.13 -16.39
N VAL A 34 12.19 8.43 -17.52
CA VAL A 34 10.80 8.91 -17.58
C VAL A 34 10.04 7.96 -18.47
N HIS A 35 8.94 7.43 -17.96
CA HIS A 35 8.09 6.51 -18.72
C HIS A 35 6.62 6.87 -18.59
N GLU A 36 5.88 6.56 -19.66
CA GLU A 36 4.43 6.71 -19.72
C GLU A 36 3.79 5.39 -19.25
N ALA A 37 3.09 5.45 -18.13
CA ALA A 37 2.19 4.38 -17.72
C ALA A 37 0.87 4.55 -18.48
N PRO A 38 0.48 3.58 -19.33
CA PRO A 38 -0.72 3.71 -20.15
C PRO A 38 -1.99 3.71 -19.28
N ALA A 39 -3.06 4.27 -19.82
CA ALA A 39 -4.38 4.12 -19.23
C ALA A 39 -4.81 2.64 -19.24
N ALA A 40 -5.73 2.27 -18.34
CA ALA A 40 -6.41 0.99 -18.46
C ALA A 40 -7.14 0.88 -19.81
N PRO A 41 -7.32 -0.34 -20.35
CA PRO A 41 -7.90 -0.53 -21.68
C PRO A 41 -9.36 -0.10 -21.76
N THR A 42 -9.75 0.41 -22.93
CA THR A 42 -11.14 0.71 -23.27
C THR A 42 -11.95 -0.58 -23.50
N GLY A 43 -13.27 -0.49 -23.36
CA GLY A 43 -14.16 -1.66 -23.44
C GLY A 43 -14.10 -2.56 -22.20
N VAL A 44 -13.42 -2.11 -21.15
CA VAL A 44 -13.43 -2.71 -19.81
C VAL A 44 -14.21 -1.79 -18.88
N VAL A 45 -15.24 -2.34 -18.24
CA VAL A 45 -16.13 -1.59 -17.35
C VAL A 45 -16.13 -2.17 -15.95
N THR A 46 -16.44 -1.36 -14.95
CA THR A 46 -16.73 -1.86 -13.61
C THR A 46 -18.00 -2.71 -13.63
N ALA A 47 -18.02 -3.81 -12.89
CA ALA A 47 -19.18 -4.69 -12.81
C ALA A 47 -19.27 -5.34 -11.44
N ARG A 48 -20.49 -5.65 -11.01
CA ARG A 48 -20.77 -6.36 -9.76
C ARG A 48 -21.09 -7.83 -10.03
N VAL A 49 -20.42 -8.73 -9.34
CA VAL A 49 -20.73 -10.16 -9.36
C VAL A 49 -22.08 -10.39 -8.66
N VAL A 50 -23.08 -10.89 -9.39
CA VAL A 50 -24.43 -11.18 -8.86
C VAL A 50 -24.70 -12.68 -8.67
N SER A 51 -23.88 -13.54 -9.25
CA SER A 51 -23.82 -14.97 -8.92
C SER A 51 -22.47 -15.54 -9.34
N ALA A 52 -22.02 -16.58 -8.64
CA ALA A 52 -20.81 -17.34 -8.92
C ALA A 52 -21.06 -18.81 -8.54
N GLU A 53 -21.20 -19.68 -9.54
CA GLU A 53 -21.60 -21.08 -9.38
C GLU A 53 -20.54 -22.02 -9.96
N PRO A 54 -20.18 -23.13 -9.30
CA PRO A 54 -19.26 -24.13 -9.86
C PRO A 54 -19.73 -24.69 -11.20
N ILE A 55 -18.80 -24.89 -12.13
CA ILE A 55 -19.06 -25.55 -13.41
C ILE A 55 -18.78 -27.05 -13.28
N SER A 56 -19.76 -27.89 -13.67
CA SER A 56 -19.58 -29.34 -13.69
C SER A 56 -18.39 -29.74 -14.57
N GLY A 57 -17.51 -30.61 -14.05
CA GLY A 57 -16.29 -31.04 -14.74
C GLY A 57 -15.08 -30.14 -14.53
N SER A 58 -15.13 -29.15 -13.62
CA SER A 58 -13.96 -28.39 -13.16
C SER A 58 -14.03 -28.09 -11.66
N ASP A 59 -12.89 -28.23 -10.99
CA ASP A 59 -12.75 -27.93 -9.56
C ASP A 59 -12.44 -26.45 -9.27
N HIS A 60 -12.18 -25.65 -10.32
CA HIS A 60 -11.69 -24.27 -10.17
C HIS A 60 -12.40 -23.25 -11.05
N LEU A 61 -13.28 -23.67 -11.97
CA LEU A 61 -14.03 -22.75 -12.83
C LEU A 61 -15.42 -22.47 -12.28
N LEU A 62 -15.76 -21.18 -12.26
CA LEU A 62 -17.05 -20.66 -11.85
C LEU A 62 -17.76 -20.04 -13.04
N LYS A 63 -19.04 -20.32 -13.18
CA LYS A 63 -19.98 -19.57 -13.99
C LYS A 63 -20.37 -18.33 -13.19
N VAL A 64 -19.96 -17.18 -13.68
CA VAL A 64 -20.17 -15.89 -13.02
C VAL A 64 -21.11 -15.04 -13.86
N ASN A 65 -22.12 -14.45 -13.22
CA ASN A 65 -22.94 -13.41 -13.85
C ASN A 65 -22.54 -12.05 -13.25
N ALA A 66 -22.15 -11.11 -14.09
CA ALA A 66 -21.69 -9.79 -13.70
C ALA A 66 -22.64 -8.69 -14.23
N LEU A 67 -23.13 -7.84 -13.33
CA LEU A 67 -24.02 -6.73 -13.64
C LEU A 67 -23.22 -5.46 -13.88
N ARG A 68 -23.42 -4.82 -15.04
CA ARG A 68 -22.76 -3.56 -15.42
C ARG A 68 -23.63 -2.33 -15.23
N ALA A 69 -24.95 -2.49 -15.10
CA ALA A 69 -25.89 -1.41 -14.82
C ALA A 69 -27.19 -2.00 -14.25
N ASP A 70 -27.82 -1.29 -13.33
CA ASP A 70 -29.09 -1.73 -12.75
C ASP A 70 -30.18 -1.86 -13.82
N GLY A 71 -31.01 -2.90 -13.70
CA GLY A 71 -32.07 -3.20 -14.68
C GLY A 71 -31.60 -3.76 -16.03
N THR A 72 -30.30 -4.00 -16.22
CA THR A 72 -29.75 -4.66 -17.42
C THR A 72 -29.54 -6.16 -17.18
N PRO A 73 -29.63 -7.02 -18.22
CA PRO A 73 -29.29 -8.42 -18.06
C PRO A 73 -27.81 -8.56 -17.71
N PRO A 74 -27.44 -9.42 -16.75
CA PRO A 74 -26.05 -9.62 -16.38
C PRO A 74 -25.28 -10.33 -17.51
N VAL A 75 -23.98 -10.08 -17.59
CA VAL A 75 -23.07 -10.72 -18.53
C VAL A 75 -22.53 -11.99 -17.90
N GLN A 76 -22.77 -13.13 -18.57
CA GLN A 76 -22.24 -14.42 -18.16
C GLN A 76 -20.79 -14.57 -18.61
N VAL A 77 -19.91 -14.92 -17.69
CA VAL A 77 -18.49 -15.19 -17.93
C VAL A 77 -18.04 -16.43 -17.17
N VAL A 78 -17.04 -17.12 -17.69
CA VAL A 78 -16.36 -18.21 -17.00
C VAL A 78 -15.11 -17.64 -16.34
N CYS A 79 -15.01 -17.78 -15.01
CA CYS A 79 -13.92 -17.21 -14.21
C CYS A 79 -13.27 -18.30 -13.36
N GLY A 80 -11.93 -18.35 -13.36
CA GLY A 80 -11.16 -19.26 -12.51
C GLY A 80 -10.39 -18.57 -11.37
N ALA A 81 -10.63 -17.26 -11.17
CA ALA A 81 -9.88 -16.51 -10.17
C ALA A 81 -10.34 -16.89 -8.75
N PRO A 82 -9.41 -17.19 -7.82
CA PRO A 82 -9.75 -17.69 -6.49
C PRO A 82 -10.44 -16.65 -5.60
N ASN A 83 -10.30 -15.36 -5.93
CA ASN A 83 -10.85 -14.25 -5.15
C ASN A 83 -12.23 -13.78 -5.64
N VAL A 84 -12.80 -14.35 -6.71
CA VAL A 84 -14.12 -13.95 -7.19
C VAL A 84 -15.21 -14.43 -6.23
N ARG A 85 -16.12 -13.53 -5.85
CA ARG A 85 -17.19 -13.80 -4.89
C ARG A 85 -18.42 -12.96 -5.15
N LEU A 86 -19.58 -13.41 -4.66
CA LEU A 86 -20.84 -12.67 -4.72
C LEU A 86 -20.66 -11.25 -4.14
N GLY A 87 -21.26 -10.26 -4.80
CA GLY A 87 -21.24 -8.85 -4.40
C GLY A 87 -19.98 -8.08 -4.76
N MET A 88 -18.89 -8.76 -5.16
CA MET A 88 -17.63 -8.12 -5.52
C MET A 88 -17.79 -7.16 -6.70
N VAL A 89 -17.26 -5.94 -6.55
CA VAL A 89 -17.06 -5.01 -7.67
C VAL A 89 -15.67 -5.26 -8.28
N THR A 90 -15.61 -5.46 -9.58
CA THR A 90 -14.40 -5.81 -10.33
C THR A 90 -14.46 -5.25 -11.76
N ALA A 91 -13.44 -5.51 -12.58
CA ALA A 91 -13.37 -5.09 -13.97
C ALA A 91 -13.83 -6.21 -14.91
N LEU A 92 -14.85 -5.92 -15.73
CA LEU A 92 -15.37 -6.80 -16.78
C LEU A 92 -14.91 -6.29 -18.15
N ALA A 93 -14.07 -7.06 -18.82
CA ALA A 93 -13.70 -6.84 -20.21
C ALA A 93 -14.75 -7.47 -21.14
N LEU A 94 -15.37 -6.63 -21.98
CA LEU A 94 -16.42 -7.05 -22.91
C LEU A 94 -15.81 -7.59 -24.22
N PRO A 95 -16.57 -8.37 -25.02
CA PRO A 95 -16.12 -8.80 -26.34
C PRO A 95 -15.72 -7.59 -27.19
N GLY A 96 -14.55 -7.68 -27.82
CA GLY A 96 -13.91 -6.60 -28.58
C GLY A 96 -12.86 -5.81 -27.78
N ALA A 97 -12.89 -5.83 -26.44
CA ALA A 97 -11.88 -5.18 -25.61
C ALA A 97 -10.51 -5.83 -25.80
N THR A 98 -9.43 -5.06 -25.68
CA THR A 98 -8.06 -5.58 -25.74
C THR A 98 -7.46 -5.57 -24.34
N LEU A 99 -6.91 -6.71 -23.90
CA LEU A 99 -6.20 -6.85 -22.63
C LEU A 99 -4.69 -6.73 -22.88
N PRO A 100 -4.08 -5.56 -22.65
CA PRO A 100 -2.72 -5.27 -23.10
C PRO A 100 -1.67 -6.13 -22.41
N GLY A 101 -1.88 -6.52 -21.15
CA GLY A 101 -0.91 -7.35 -20.42
C GLY A 101 -0.77 -8.77 -20.94
N LEU A 102 -1.73 -9.24 -21.75
CA LEU A 102 -1.66 -10.51 -22.47
C LEU A 102 -1.53 -10.34 -23.99
N GLY A 103 -1.76 -9.14 -24.52
CA GLY A 103 -1.80 -8.89 -25.96
C GLY A 103 -2.97 -9.60 -26.68
N VAL A 104 -4.10 -9.81 -25.99
CA VAL A 104 -5.25 -10.56 -26.54
C VAL A 104 -6.49 -9.69 -26.65
N GLN A 105 -7.30 -9.93 -27.68
CA GLN A 105 -8.64 -9.37 -27.80
C GLN A 105 -9.66 -10.33 -27.16
N VAL A 106 -10.56 -9.79 -26.36
CA VAL A 106 -11.62 -10.55 -25.70
C VAL A 106 -12.67 -10.93 -26.74
N GLY A 107 -13.04 -12.21 -26.78
CA GLY A 107 -14.10 -12.74 -27.63
C GLY A 107 -15.12 -13.53 -26.83
N GLU A 108 -16.20 -13.95 -27.49
CA GLU A 108 -17.11 -14.95 -26.93
C GLU A 108 -16.52 -16.34 -27.12
N ARG A 109 -16.57 -17.18 -26.08
CA ARG A 109 -16.10 -18.57 -26.12
C ARG A 109 -16.97 -19.48 -25.28
N GLU A 110 -16.95 -20.77 -25.56
CA GLU A 110 -17.60 -21.78 -24.72
C GLU A 110 -16.53 -22.59 -23.98
N MET A 111 -16.74 -22.83 -22.69
CA MET A 111 -15.85 -23.63 -21.85
C MET A 111 -16.71 -24.61 -21.05
N LEU A 112 -16.46 -25.92 -21.21
CA LEU A 112 -17.23 -26.99 -20.55
C LEU A 112 -18.76 -26.85 -20.71
N GLY A 113 -19.23 -26.49 -21.92
CA GLY A 113 -20.66 -26.29 -22.20
C GLY A 113 -21.24 -24.97 -21.68
N VAL A 114 -20.42 -24.10 -21.09
CA VAL A 114 -20.84 -22.79 -20.56
C VAL A 114 -20.29 -21.67 -21.43
N ALA A 115 -21.18 -20.86 -22.00
CA ALA A 115 -20.79 -19.67 -22.75
C ALA A 115 -20.16 -18.59 -21.85
N SER A 116 -19.10 -17.94 -22.33
CA SER A 116 -18.41 -16.82 -21.69
C SER A 116 -18.40 -15.64 -22.64
N ARG A 117 -19.10 -14.57 -22.27
CA ARG A 117 -19.29 -13.35 -23.09
C ARG A 117 -18.44 -12.19 -22.58
N GLY A 118 -17.17 -12.48 -22.28
CA GLY A 118 -16.25 -11.54 -21.65
C GLY A 118 -15.29 -12.24 -20.69
N VAL A 119 -14.51 -11.42 -19.97
CA VAL A 119 -13.51 -11.85 -18.97
C VAL A 119 -13.57 -10.89 -17.78
N LEU A 120 -13.60 -11.41 -16.56
CA LEU A 120 -13.27 -10.61 -15.38
C LEU A 120 -11.75 -10.49 -15.30
N ALA A 121 -11.23 -9.27 -15.34
CA ALA A 121 -9.81 -9.05 -15.60
C ALA A 121 -9.01 -8.89 -14.29
N SER A 122 -7.84 -9.53 -14.26
CA SER A 122 -6.79 -9.28 -13.28
C SER A 122 -6.06 -7.96 -13.57
N PRO A 123 -5.38 -7.37 -12.58
CA PRO A 123 -4.54 -6.20 -12.80
C PRO A 123 -3.47 -6.40 -13.87
N ARG A 124 -2.89 -7.61 -13.92
CA ARG A 124 -1.89 -7.97 -14.93
C ARG A 124 -2.51 -7.98 -16.33
N GLU A 125 -3.68 -8.58 -16.52
CA GLU A 125 -4.38 -8.57 -17.81
C GLU A 125 -4.72 -7.16 -18.29
N LEU A 126 -5.13 -6.29 -17.36
CA LEU A 126 -5.39 -4.87 -17.64
C LEU A 126 -4.12 -4.07 -17.93
N GLY A 127 -2.93 -4.59 -17.59
CA GLY A 127 -1.66 -3.89 -17.73
C GLY A 127 -1.46 -2.76 -16.72
N VAL A 128 -2.13 -2.80 -15.56
CA VAL A 128 -2.06 -1.72 -14.56
C VAL A 128 -1.06 -1.98 -13.43
N TYR A 129 -0.85 -3.24 -13.03
CA TYR A 129 0.25 -3.68 -12.15
C TYR A 129 0.40 -5.20 -12.18
N ASP A 130 1.57 -5.70 -11.80
CA ASP A 130 1.84 -7.15 -11.81
C ASP A 130 1.17 -7.85 -10.60
N TYR A 131 0.13 -8.62 -10.89
CA TYR A 131 -0.52 -9.49 -9.92
C TYR A 131 -1.20 -10.67 -10.62
N GLN A 132 -0.91 -11.87 -10.12
CA GLN A 132 -1.43 -13.13 -10.68
C GLN A 132 -2.38 -13.88 -9.73
N GLY A 133 -2.69 -13.30 -8.57
CA GLY A 133 -3.53 -13.97 -7.57
C GLY A 133 -5.04 -13.79 -7.76
N GLY A 134 -5.47 -13.22 -8.89
CA GLY A 134 -6.89 -13.16 -9.27
C GLY A 134 -7.34 -11.84 -9.91
N VAL A 135 -8.65 -11.64 -9.97
CA VAL A 135 -9.27 -10.46 -10.59
C VAL A 135 -9.03 -9.19 -9.77
N ILE A 136 -9.04 -8.02 -10.41
CA ILE A 136 -8.89 -6.74 -9.69
C ILE A 136 -10.08 -6.52 -8.74
N ALA A 137 -9.79 -6.23 -7.48
CA ALA A 137 -10.81 -5.89 -6.49
C ALA A 137 -10.99 -4.38 -6.41
N LEU A 138 -12.21 -3.92 -6.64
CA LEU A 138 -12.58 -2.51 -6.57
C LEU A 138 -13.44 -2.25 -5.32
N PRO A 139 -13.50 -0.99 -4.82
CA PRO A 139 -14.34 -0.66 -3.67
C PRO A 139 -15.81 -1.05 -3.90
N ASP A 140 -16.45 -1.63 -2.88
CA ASP A 140 -17.84 -2.09 -2.98
C ASP A 140 -18.83 -0.96 -3.30
N GLY A 141 -18.51 0.27 -2.87
CA GLY A 141 -19.29 1.48 -3.14
C GLY A 141 -19.01 2.14 -4.50
N LEU A 142 -18.08 1.60 -5.30
CA LEU A 142 -17.79 2.12 -6.64
C LEU A 142 -18.96 1.82 -7.58
N GLY A 143 -19.37 2.80 -8.38
CA GLY A 143 -20.40 2.63 -9.39
C GLY A 143 -20.04 1.52 -10.39
N ILE A 144 -21.06 0.82 -10.89
CA ILE A 144 -20.92 -0.17 -11.98
C ILE A 144 -21.12 0.49 -13.34
N GLY A 145 -20.51 -0.07 -14.37
CA GLY A 145 -20.58 0.41 -15.76
C GLY A 145 -19.63 1.56 -16.08
N LEU A 146 -18.78 1.95 -15.13
CA LEU A 146 -17.76 2.99 -15.33
C LEU A 146 -16.64 2.44 -16.19
N ASP A 147 -16.13 3.25 -17.13
CA ASP A 147 -15.00 2.85 -17.96
C ASP A 147 -13.71 2.83 -17.12
N MET A 148 -12.98 1.72 -17.17
CA MET A 148 -11.74 1.59 -16.42
C MET A 148 -10.67 2.60 -16.87
N SER A 149 -10.68 3.05 -18.13
CA SER A 149 -9.75 4.06 -18.64
C SER A 149 -9.96 5.45 -18.02
N GLU A 150 -11.17 5.77 -17.57
CA GLU A 150 -11.48 7.01 -16.84
C GLU A 150 -11.04 6.91 -15.37
N LEU A 151 -11.19 5.73 -14.77
CA LEU A 151 -10.79 5.47 -13.39
C LEU A 151 -9.29 5.31 -13.22
N TRP A 152 -8.62 4.84 -14.28
CA TRP A 152 -7.18 4.61 -14.33
C TRP A 152 -6.59 5.24 -15.61
N PRO A 153 -6.53 6.58 -15.67
CA PRO A 153 -5.97 7.28 -16.81
C PRO A 153 -4.44 7.13 -16.85
N ALA A 154 -3.88 7.41 -18.02
CA ALA A 154 -2.44 7.41 -18.25
C ALA A 154 -1.71 8.36 -17.29
N GLU A 155 -0.45 8.09 -17.05
CA GLU A 155 0.38 8.85 -16.10
C GLU A 155 1.83 8.90 -16.57
N THR A 156 2.46 10.05 -16.42
CA THR A 156 3.91 10.15 -16.56
C THR A 156 4.57 9.83 -15.23
N VAL A 157 5.51 8.89 -15.21
CA VAL A 157 6.27 8.51 -14.03
C VAL A 157 7.74 8.87 -14.23
N ILE A 158 8.29 9.60 -13.26
CA ILE A 158 9.71 9.95 -13.19
C ILE A 158 10.39 9.02 -12.17
N GLU A 159 11.39 8.26 -12.60
CA GLU A 159 12.22 7.43 -11.74
C GLU A 159 13.49 8.19 -11.33
N LEU A 160 13.78 8.19 -10.03
CA LEU A 160 14.91 8.91 -9.45
C LEU A 160 15.93 7.90 -8.89
N GLU A 161 17.19 8.08 -9.24
CA GLU A 161 18.31 7.40 -8.61
C GLU A 161 18.81 8.25 -7.44
N LEU A 162 18.36 7.91 -6.22
CA LEU A 162 18.64 8.69 -5.03
C LEU A 162 19.92 8.24 -4.32
N THR A 163 20.82 9.19 -4.06
CA THR A 163 22.01 8.92 -3.26
C THR A 163 21.67 8.83 -1.76
N PRO A 164 22.43 8.04 -0.96
CA PRO A 164 22.12 7.84 0.46
C PRO A 164 22.10 9.11 1.33
N ASN A 165 22.78 10.18 0.90
CA ASN A 165 22.79 11.46 1.60
C ASN A 165 21.51 12.30 1.41
N ARG A 166 20.59 11.86 0.53
CA ARG A 166 19.31 12.51 0.24
C ARG A 166 18.15 11.69 0.79
N ALA A 167 18.23 11.31 2.07
CA ALA A 167 17.19 10.52 2.74
C ALA A 167 15.81 11.20 2.69
N ASP A 168 15.79 12.53 2.74
CA ASP A 168 14.63 13.39 2.58
C ASP A 168 13.87 13.14 1.26
N ALA A 169 14.60 12.91 0.16
CA ALA A 169 14.06 12.74 -1.17
C ALA A 169 13.46 11.34 -1.43
N PHE A 170 13.55 10.40 -0.47
CA PHE A 170 12.79 9.13 -0.51
C PHE A 170 11.28 9.32 -0.24
N SER A 171 10.78 10.53 -0.48
CA SER A 171 9.39 10.96 -0.35
C SER A 171 9.05 12.02 -1.38
N LEU A 172 7.78 12.07 -1.82
CA LEU A 172 7.31 13.15 -2.68
C LEU A 172 7.42 14.52 -1.98
N LEU A 173 7.19 14.59 -0.66
CA LEU A 173 7.34 15.82 0.10
C LEU A 173 8.78 16.37 0.07
N GLY A 174 9.79 15.51 0.18
CA GLY A 174 11.20 15.93 0.08
C GLY A 174 11.54 16.47 -1.30
N VAL A 175 11.12 15.76 -2.35
CA VAL A 175 11.29 16.20 -3.75
C VAL A 175 10.55 17.53 -4.00
N ALA A 176 9.32 17.67 -3.49
CA ALA A 176 8.53 18.88 -3.61
C ALA A 176 9.17 20.07 -2.87
N ARG A 177 9.80 19.86 -1.70
CA ARG A 177 10.53 20.92 -0.97
C ARG A 177 11.70 21.47 -1.79
N ASP A 178 12.50 20.59 -2.40
CA ASP A 178 13.62 20.99 -3.26
C ASP A 178 13.13 21.75 -4.50
N LEU A 179 12.12 21.22 -5.19
CA LEU A 179 11.53 21.87 -6.37
C LEU A 179 10.88 23.21 -6.02
N GLY A 180 10.12 23.26 -4.91
CA GLY A 180 9.48 24.48 -4.43
C GLY A 180 10.49 25.58 -4.14
N ALA A 181 11.59 25.24 -3.46
CA ALA A 181 12.69 26.17 -3.22
C ALA A 181 13.33 26.67 -4.53
N LYS A 182 13.51 25.79 -5.52
CA LYS A 182 14.09 26.13 -6.82
C LYS A 182 13.18 27.00 -7.68
N LEU A 183 11.87 26.75 -7.65
CA LEU A 183 10.87 27.44 -8.46
C LEU A 183 10.28 28.67 -7.77
N GLY A 184 10.53 28.85 -6.47
CA GLY A 184 9.88 29.89 -5.67
C GLY A 184 8.40 29.60 -5.40
N LEU A 185 8.01 28.32 -5.42
CA LEU A 185 6.63 27.88 -5.19
C LEU A 185 6.43 27.44 -3.74
N ARG A 186 5.24 27.68 -3.21
CA ARG A 186 4.85 27.20 -1.89
C ARG A 186 4.50 25.71 -1.96
N VAL A 187 5.12 24.92 -1.08
CA VAL A 187 4.75 23.51 -0.91
C VAL A 187 3.56 23.39 0.03
N VAL A 188 2.55 22.65 -0.40
CA VAL A 188 1.41 22.22 0.39
C VAL A 188 1.78 20.93 1.10
N HIS A 189 1.83 20.97 2.43
CA HIS A 189 2.09 19.78 3.24
C HIS A 189 0.83 18.91 3.30
N PRO A 190 0.88 17.59 3.01
CA PRO A 190 -0.32 16.74 3.01
C PRO A 190 -1.05 16.70 4.35
N ALA A 191 -0.32 16.84 5.46
CA ALA A 191 -0.88 16.90 6.81
C ALA A 191 -1.22 18.32 7.31
N ALA A 192 -1.16 19.35 6.46
CA ALA A 192 -1.41 20.71 6.93
C ALA A 192 -2.87 20.88 7.36
N GLY A 193 -3.09 21.39 8.58
CA GLY A 193 -4.42 21.62 9.13
C GLY A 193 -5.12 20.37 9.69
N LEU A 194 -4.47 19.20 9.66
CA LEU A 194 -4.98 18.01 10.32
C LEU A 194 -4.85 18.11 11.85
N ASP A 195 -5.77 17.46 12.55
CA ASP A 195 -5.70 17.30 14.00
C ASP A 195 -4.65 16.24 14.36
N LEU A 196 -3.59 16.68 15.03
CA LEU A 196 -2.51 15.80 15.50
C LEU A 196 -2.95 14.88 16.64
N GLY A 197 -4.13 15.10 17.20
CA GLY A 197 -4.68 14.38 18.33
C GLY A 197 -4.16 14.90 19.66
N ASP A 198 -4.80 14.44 20.73
CA ASP A 198 -4.42 14.75 22.11
C ASP A 198 -3.63 13.57 22.70
N PRO A 199 -2.32 13.72 22.96
CA PRO A 199 -1.51 12.65 23.54
C PRO A 199 -1.86 12.33 25.00
N THR A 200 -2.76 13.10 25.63
CA THR A 200 -3.25 12.86 26.99
C THR A 200 -4.55 12.04 27.04
N LEU A 201 -5.16 11.78 25.88
CA LEU A 201 -6.36 10.96 25.78
C LEU A 201 -6.00 9.48 26.03
N ASP A 202 -6.77 8.84 26.90
CA ASP A 202 -6.68 7.38 27.12
C ASP A 202 -7.51 6.67 26.04
N ASP A 203 -6.83 6.17 25.01
CA ASP A 203 -7.41 5.37 23.93
C ASP A 203 -7.22 3.86 24.15
N GLY A 204 -6.81 3.46 25.36
CA GLY A 204 -6.53 2.07 25.71
C GLY A 204 -5.21 1.53 25.19
N LEU A 205 -4.37 2.35 24.56
CA LEU A 205 -3.02 1.98 24.12
C LEU A 205 -1.95 2.57 25.05
N SER A 206 -0.84 1.84 25.20
CA SER A 206 0.33 2.32 25.94
C SER A 206 1.63 1.92 25.27
N ILE A 207 2.66 2.74 25.45
CA ILE A 207 3.97 2.58 24.82
C ILE A 207 5.03 2.46 25.92
N GLU A 208 5.79 1.39 25.87
CA GLU A 208 6.97 1.16 26.72
C GLU A 208 8.23 1.15 25.86
N ILE A 209 9.16 2.07 26.14
CA ILE A 209 10.41 2.21 25.38
C ILE A 209 11.58 1.88 26.31
N GLU A 210 12.13 0.67 26.21
CA GLU A 210 13.29 0.29 27.02
C GLU A 210 14.58 0.94 26.53
N ARG A 211 14.66 1.23 25.23
CA ARG A 211 15.83 1.81 24.56
C ARG A 211 15.49 3.14 23.89
N PRO A 212 15.31 4.21 24.66
CA PRO A 212 14.96 5.53 24.12
C PRO A 212 16.08 6.15 23.25
N ASP A 213 17.31 5.63 23.37
CA ASP A 213 18.42 5.95 22.49
C ASP A 213 18.29 5.32 21.09
N LEU A 214 17.52 4.22 20.97
CA LEU A 214 17.28 3.50 19.71
C LEU A 214 15.88 3.74 19.14
N SER A 215 14.93 4.17 19.95
CA SER A 215 13.60 4.63 19.54
C SER A 215 13.29 5.97 20.22
N THR A 216 13.63 7.07 19.55
CA THR A 216 13.60 8.41 20.14
C THR A 216 12.22 9.06 20.12
N ARG A 217 11.33 8.58 19.24
CA ARG A 217 9.94 9.03 19.16
C ARG A 217 9.06 7.90 18.66
N PHE A 218 7.94 7.69 19.34
CA PHE A 218 6.96 6.66 19.03
C PHE A 218 5.58 7.23 19.28
N THR A 219 4.68 7.12 18.30
CA THR A 219 3.27 7.48 18.46
C THR A 219 2.42 6.27 18.15
N MET A 220 1.36 6.08 18.95
CA MET A 220 0.29 5.15 18.68
C MET A 220 -1.03 5.91 18.56
N ARG A 221 -1.95 5.35 17.79
CA ARG A 221 -3.33 5.81 17.75
C ARG A 221 -4.28 4.64 17.55
N ALA A 222 -5.30 4.52 18.40
CA ALA A 222 -6.39 3.58 18.19
C ALA A 222 -7.37 4.10 17.12
N ILE A 223 -7.74 3.26 16.18
CA ILE A 223 -8.73 3.54 15.13
C ILE A 223 -9.81 2.47 15.19
N HIS A 224 -11.03 2.88 15.55
CA HIS A 224 -12.18 1.99 15.69
C HIS A 224 -13.07 2.00 14.45
N GLY A 225 -13.87 0.95 14.28
CA GLY A 225 -14.85 0.86 13.19
C GLY A 225 -14.21 0.62 11.82
N VAL A 226 -12.98 0.15 11.79
CA VAL A 226 -12.26 -0.16 10.54
C VAL A 226 -12.94 -1.34 9.85
N THR A 227 -12.97 -1.29 8.52
CA THR A 227 -13.32 -2.43 7.69
C THR A 227 -12.22 -2.59 6.64
N ALA A 228 -11.47 -3.68 6.73
CA ALA A 228 -10.46 -4.01 5.73
C ALA A 228 -11.14 -4.34 4.39
N ALA A 229 -10.90 -3.51 3.38
CA ALA A 229 -11.55 -3.58 2.07
C ALA A 229 -10.58 -3.15 0.96
N PRO A 230 -10.89 -3.42 -0.32
CA PRO A 230 -10.12 -2.87 -1.42
C PRO A 230 -10.03 -1.34 -1.33
N SER A 231 -8.82 -0.81 -1.51
CA SER A 231 -8.57 0.62 -1.47
C SER A 231 -9.34 1.37 -2.56
N PRO A 232 -9.68 2.66 -2.36
CA PRO A 232 -10.15 3.53 -3.43
C PRO A 232 -9.25 3.47 -4.66
N VAL A 233 -9.82 3.54 -5.87
CA VAL A 233 -9.07 3.35 -7.12
C VAL A 233 -7.92 4.35 -7.25
N TRP A 234 -8.11 5.60 -6.81
CA TRP A 234 -7.05 6.61 -6.84
C TRP A 234 -5.82 6.21 -6.00
N LEU A 235 -6.04 5.52 -4.87
CA LEU A 235 -4.96 5.05 -3.99
C LEU A 235 -4.26 3.83 -4.61
N GLN A 236 -5.05 2.86 -5.10
CA GLN A 236 -4.51 1.72 -5.85
C GLN A 236 -3.61 2.20 -7.00
N ARG A 237 -4.09 3.19 -7.76
CA ARG A 237 -3.37 3.81 -8.87
C ARG A 237 -2.06 4.43 -8.43
N LYS A 238 -2.05 5.25 -7.36
CA LYS A 238 -0.81 5.87 -6.85
C LYS A 238 0.24 4.83 -6.48
N LEU A 239 -0.15 3.78 -5.75
CA LEU A 239 0.77 2.72 -5.33
C LEU A 239 1.27 1.89 -6.51
N ALA A 240 0.40 1.54 -7.44
CA ALA A 240 0.77 0.80 -8.65
C ALA A 240 1.82 1.55 -9.50
N HIS A 241 1.70 2.87 -9.66
CA HIS A 241 2.70 3.68 -10.36
C HIS A 241 4.03 3.85 -9.59
N LEU A 242 4.09 3.41 -8.34
CA LEU A 242 5.34 3.24 -7.58
C LEU A 242 5.90 1.82 -7.68
N GLY A 243 5.29 0.94 -8.48
CA GLY A 243 5.65 -0.47 -8.58
C GLY A 243 5.13 -1.32 -7.41
N LEU A 244 4.26 -0.77 -6.56
CA LEU A 244 3.70 -1.49 -5.42
C LEU A 244 2.39 -2.18 -5.81
N ARG A 245 2.16 -3.35 -5.22
CA ARG A 245 0.86 -4.04 -5.32
C ARG A 245 -0.08 -3.52 -4.23
N PRO A 246 -1.21 -2.89 -4.58
CA PRO A 246 -2.27 -2.54 -3.62
C PRO A 246 -2.79 -3.80 -2.91
N ARG A 247 -3.10 -3.68 -1.62
CA ARG A 247 -3.52 -4.79 -0.75
C ARG A 247 -4.93 -4.58 -0.21
N ASN A 248 -5.08 -3.59 0.65
CA ASN A 248 -6.33 -3.17 1.28
C ASN A 248 -6.14 -1.75 1.80
N ASN A 249 -7.25 -1.07 2.10
CA ASN A 249 -7.27 0.31 2.57
C ASN A 249 -6.38 0.59 3.79
N VAL A 250 -6.16 -0.38 4.68
CA VAL A 250 -5.36 -0.20 5.91
C VAL A 250 -3.85 -0.27 5.61
N VAL A 251 -3.41 -1.24 4.82
CA VAL A 251 -1.99 -1.37 4.41
C VAL A 251 -1.62 -0.33 3.37
N ASP A 252 -2.55 0.01 2.48
CA ASP A 252 -2.28 0.93 1.39
C ASP A 252 -2.15 2.38 1.88
N VAL A 253 -2.85 2.77 2.96
CA VAL A 253 -2.71 4.11 3.54
C VAL A 253 -1.38 4.29 4.28
N THR A 254 -0.83 3.25 4.91
CA THR A 254 0.51 3.32 5.51
C THR A 254 1.60 3.43 4.43
N ASN A 255 1.44 2.72 3.31
CA ASN A 255 2.28 2.89 2.13
C ASN A 255 2.13 4.29 1.52
N LEU A 256 0.91 4.82 1.41
CA LEU A 256 0.67 6.18 0.93
C LEU A 256 1.48 7.19 1.74
N ALA A 257 1.40 7.13 3.06
CA ALA A 257 2.15 8.03 3.94
C ALA A 257 3.66 7.83 3.83
N THR A 258 4.13 6.58 3.68
CA THR A 258 5.54 6.25 3.49
C THR A 258 6.12 6.98 2.28
N PHE A 259 5.42 6.97 1.15
CA PHE A 259 5.89 7.60 -0.08
C PHE A 259 5.55 9.09 -0.16
N ALA A 260 4.42 9.53 0.39
CA ALA A 260 4.09 10.95 0.45
C ALA A 260 5.03 11.73 1.37
N LEU A 261 5.27 11.22 2.58
CA LEU A 261 5.91 11.94 3.69
C LEU A 261 7.31 11.42 4.05
N GLY A 262 7.70 10.23 3.58
CA GLY A 262 9.00 9.63 3.91
C GLY A 262 9.04 8.91 5.24
N GLN A 263 7.91 8.80 5.92
CA GLN A 263 7.78 8.18 7.24
C GLN A 263 7.03 6.84 7.11
N PRO A 264 7.75 5.71 7.23
CA PRO A 264 7.09 4.41 7.33
C PRO A 264 6.19 4.33 8.57
N SER A 265 5.09 3.59 8.44
CA SER A 265 4.13 3.33 9.52
C SER A 265 3.64 1.89 9.44
N HIS A 266 3.09 1.40 10.54
CA HIS A 266 2.55 0.04 10.62
C HIS A 266 1.19 0.04 11.31
N ALA A 267 0.30 -0.86 10.89
CA ALA A 267 -1.03 -1.00 11.45
C ALA A 267 -1.17 -2.41 12.02
N TYR A 268 -1.33 -2.48 13.34
CA TYR A 268 -1.57 -3.74 14.05
C TYR A 268 -3.06 -3.98 14.20
N ASP A 269 -3.49 -5.24 14.12
CA ASP A 269 -4.78 -5.61 14.71
C ASP A 269 -4.71 -5.39 16.23
N ALA A 270 -5.58 -4.54 16.78
CA ALA A 270 -5.53 -4.19 18.20
C ALA A 270 -5.64 -5.42 19.12
N ARG A 271 -6.29 -6.50 18.67
CA ARG A 271 -6.42 -7.77 19.41
C ARG A 271 -5.07 -8.44 19.68
N VAL A 272 -4.06 -8.14 18.88
CA VAL A 272 -2.72 -8.74 19.02
C VAL A 272 -1.90 -8.04 20.11
N LEU A 273 -2.26 -6.82 20.51
CA LEU A 273 -1.57 -6.09 21.57
C LEU A 273 -2.13 -6.48 22.93
N THR A 274 -1.39 -7.31 23.67
CA THR A 274 -1.82 -7.77 24.99
C THR A 274 -1.89 -6.59 25.95
N GLY A 275 -3.08 -6.32 26.46
CA GLY A 275 -3.34 -5.16 27.33
C GLY A 275 -3.22 -3.81 26.63
N GLY A 276 -3.23 -3.77 25.28
CA GLY A 276 -3.01 -2.54 24.52
C GLY A 276 -1.58 -2.01 24.60
N VAL A 277 -0.63 -2.82 25.07
CA VAL A 277 0.75 -2.38 25.29
C VAL A 277 1.63 -2.74 24.10
N ILE A 278 2.35 -1.74 23.57
CA ILE A 278 3.47 -1.94 22.65
C ILE A 278 4.79 -1.68 23.39
N GLN A 279 5.80 -2.47 23.08
CA GLN A 279 7.12 -2.40 23.68
C GLN A 279 8.17 -2.24 22.59
N THR A 280 9.20 -1.43 22.84
CA THR A 280 10.43 -1.44 22.05
C THR A 280 11.59 -1.89 22.94
N ARG A 281 12.21 -3.00 22.58
CA ARG A 281 13.28 -3.63 23.37
C ARG A 281 14.27 -4.37 22.48
N MET A 282 15.38 -4.80 23.07
CA MET A 282 16.29 -5.71 22.39
C MET A 282 15.71 -7.13 22.36
N ALA A 283 16.06 -7.90 21.33
CA ALA A 283 15.66 -9.30 21.26
C ALA A 283 16.29 -10.12 22.40
N LEU A 284 15.54 -11.11 22.89
CA LEU A 284 15.97 -12.03 23.93
C LEU A 284 16.84 -13.16 23.33
N PRO A 285 17.74 -13.78 24.11
CA PRO A 285 18.52 -14.93 23.64
C PRO A 285 17.63 -16.07 23.14
N GLY A 286 17.85 -16.49 21.89
CA GLY A 286 17.08 -17.57 21.26
C GLY A 286 15.66 -17.18 20.83
N GLU A 287 15.30 -15.89 20.88
CA GLU A 287 14.00 -15.41 20.43
C GLU A 287 13.85 -15.60 18.91
N ARG A 288 12.66 -16.03 18.49
CA ARG A 288 12.33 -16.27 17.08
C ARG A 288 11.15 -15.39 16.68
N LEU A 289 11.13 -14.97 15.42
CA LEU A 289 10.07 -14.14 14.87
C LEU A 289 9.72 -14.61 13.45
N VAL A 290 8.45 -14.94 13.22
CA VAL A 290 7.93 -15.20 11.88
C VAL A 290 7.43 -13.88 11.30
N LEU A 291 7.99 -13.47 10.17
CA LEU A 291 7.69 -12.22 9.50
C LEU A 291 6.52 -12.35 8.51
N LEU A 292 6.01 -11.21 8.04
CA LEU A 292 4.96 -11.10 7.01
C LEU A 292 5.23 -11.89 5.72
N ASN A 293 6.50 -12.10 5.38
CA ASN A 293 6.93 -12.89 4.22
C ASN A 293 7.03 -14.39 4.51
N GLU A 294 6.54 -14.84 5.66
CA GLU A 294 6.58 -16.21 6.18
C GLU A 294 8.01 -16.72 6.50
N GLU A 295 9.01 -15.83 6.45
CA GLU A 295 10.37 -16.15 6.87
C GLU A 295 10.46 -16.17 8.39
N GLU A 296 11.05 -17.23 8.94
CA GLU A 296 11.30 -17.35 10.37
C GLU A 296 12.73 -16.92 10.69
N LEU A 297 12.88 -15.89 11.51
CA LEU A 297 14.16 -15.37 11.96
C LEU A 297 14.55 -15.97 13.32
N GLU A 298 15.83 -16.27 13.47
CA GLU A 298 16.48 -16.36 14.78
C GLU A 298 17.08 -14.99 15.09
N LEU A 299 16.51 -14.29 16.07
CA LEU A 299 16.88 -12.92 16.38
C LEU A 299 18.22 -12.87 17.12
N ALA A 300 19.02 -11.84 16.83
CA ALA A 300 20.25 -11.56 17.54
C ALA A 300 20.00 -10.56 18.66
N ALA A 301 20.78 -10.62 19.75
CA ALA A 301 20.62 -9.72 20.90
C ALA A 301 20.80 -8.22 20.57
N ASP A 302 21.37 -7.89 19.40
CA ASP A 302 21.48 -6.53 18.88
C ASP A 302 20.36 -6.13 17.91
N ASP A 303 19.29 -6.94 17.80
CA ASP A 303 18.04 -6.58 17.12
C ASP A 303 17.12 -5.79 18.05
N LEU A 304 16.71 -4.61 17.58
CA LEU A 304 15.58 -3.90 18.17
C LEU A 304 14.29 -4.51 17.63
N VAL A 305 13.40 -4.92 18.51
CA VAL A 305 12.10 -5.50 18.17
C VAL A 305 10.95 -4.61 18.65
N ILE A 306 9.85 -4.68 17.92
CA ILE A 306 8.55 -4.31 18.44
C ILE A 306 7.99 -5.56 19.14
N ALA A 307 7.51 -5.38 20.36
CA ALA A 307 7.03 -6.45 21.20
C ALA A 307 5.74 -6.05 21.93
N THR A 308 5.13 -7.02 22.60
CA THR A 308 3.96 -6.82 23.48
C THR A 308 4.03 -7.85 24.61
N PRO A 309 3.43 -7.59 25.80
CA PRO A 309 3.43 -8.56 26.89
C PRO A 309 2.86 -9.92 26.46
N ASP A 310 3.42 -11.03 26.92
CA ASP A 310 2.93 -12.38 26.56
C ASP A 310 1.71 -12.84 27.37
N GLY A 311 1.33 -12.10 28.42
CA GLY A 311 0.24 -12.45 29.34
C GLY A 311 0.68 -13.37 30.49
N GLU A 312 1.90 -13.87 30.47
CA GLU A 312 2.51 -14.74 31.48
C GLU A 312 3.62 -14.03 32.27
N GLY A 313 3.74 -12.71 32.09
CA GLY A 313 4.74 -11.86 32.75
C GLY A 313 6.03 -11.67 31.94
N GLY A 314 6.09 -12.17 30.71
CA GLY A 314 7.15 -11.91 29.76
C GLY A 314 6.72 -11.00 28.61
N SER A 315 7.47 -11.06 27.52
CA SER A 315 7.30 -10.20 26.35
C SER A 315 7.60 -10.99 25.08
N ARG A 316 6.73 -10.87 24.07
CA ARG A 316 6.90 -11.52 22.77
C ARG A 316 7.20 -10.51 21.68
N ALA A 317 8.20 -10.76 20.83
CA ALA A 317 8.39 -9.98 19.61
C ALA A 317 7.21 -10.17 18.65
N ILE A 318 6.74 -9.07 18.09
CA ILE A 318 5.73 -9.02 17.03
C ILE A 318 6.27 -8.39 15.76
N GLY A 319 7.44 -7.72 15.78
CA GLY A 319 8.04 -7.17 14.56
C GLY A 319 9.52 -6.85 14.73
N LEU A 320 10.23 -6.77 13.61
CA LEU A 320 11.61 -6.26 13.57
C LEU A 320 11.57 -4.75 13.32
N ALA A 321 11.93 -3.96 14.34
CA ALA A 321 11.69 -2.53 14.38
C ALA A 321 12.32 -1.81 13.17
N GLY A 322 11.50 -1.04 12.44
CA GLY A 322 11.93 -0.31 11.25
C GLY A 322 12.27 -1.17 10.03
N VAL A 323 12.03 -2.49 10.08
CA VAL A 323 12.35 -3.41 8.97
C VAL A 323 11.09 -4.09 8.43
N MET A 324 10.41 -4.91 9.23
CA MET A 324 9.24 -5.69 8.82
C MET A 324 8.41 -6.12 10.03
N GLY A 325 7.07 -6.08 9.90
CA GLY A 325 6.14 -6.63 10.89
C GLY A 325 6.14 -8.16 10.92
N GLY A 326 5.54 -8.72 11.95
CA GLY A 326 5.36 -10.16 12.12
C GLY A 326 4.28 -10.71 11.22
N LEU A 327 4.08 -12.02 11.24
CA LEU A 327 2.95 -12.63 10.53
C LEU A 327 1.64 -12.54 11.33
N HIS A 328 1.74 -12.66 12.65
CA HIS A 328 0.60 -12.84 13.55
C HIS A 328 0.02 -11.54 14.11
N ASP A 329 0.57 -10.40 13.74
CA ASP A 329 0.21 -9.04 14.16
C ASP A 329 -0.63 -8.29 13.09
N SER A 330 -0.82 -8.93 11.94
CA SER A 330 -1.37 -8.35 10.73
C SER A 330 -2.88 -8.11 10.81
N VAL A 331 -3.31 -7.03 10.16
CA VAL A 331 -4.71 -6.75 9.88
C VAL A 331 -5.31 -7.85 8.99
N VAL A 332 -6.38 -8.46 9.47
CA VAL A 332 -7.14 -9.53 8.81
C VAL A 332 -8.52 -9.03 8.39
N SER A 333 -9.28 -9.85 7.65
CA SER A 333 -10.55 -9.41 7.07
C SER A 333 -11.64 -9.04 8.09
N ASP A 334 -11.56 -9.56 9.31
CA ASP A 334 -12.51 -9.28 10.39
C ASP A 334 -12.01 -8.21 11.39
N THR A 335 -10.81 -7.64 11.18
CA THR A 335 -10.26 -6.56 12.02
C THR A 335 -11.23 -5.38 12.05
N ARG A 336 -11.57 -4.92 13.25
CA ARG A 336 -12.43 -3.75 13.50
C ARG A 336 -11.71 -2.60 14.17
N GLU A 337 -10.59 -2.90 14.81
CA GLU A 337 -9.80 -1.95 15.59
C GLU A 337 -8.35 -2.11 15.21
N VAL A 338 -7.71 -0.99 14.90
CA VAL A 338 -6.32 -0.92 14.46
C VAL A 338 -5.56 -0.05 15.43
N ALA A 339 -4.38 -0.51 15.83
CA ALA A 339 -3.40 0.32 16.51
C ALA A 339 -2.33 0.76 15.50
N LEU A 340 -2.33 2.06 15.17
CA LEU A 340 -1.41 2.64 14.20
C LEU A 340 -0.09 3.04 14.87
N GLU A 341 1.00 2.39 14.49
CA GLU A 341 2.37 2.78 14.85
C GLU A 341 2.95 3.77 13.85
N VAL A 342 3.51 4.85 14.38
CA VAL A 342 4.46 5.71 13.66
C VAL A 342 5.65 6.03 14.56
N ALA A 343 6.83 5.59 14.16
CA ALA A 343 8.00 5.61 15.02
C ALA A 343 9.26 6.16 14.32
N HIS A 344 10.24 6.57 15.12
CA HIS A 344 11.59 6.91 14.70
C HIS A 344 12.56 5.93 15.36
N PHE A 345 13.36 5.25 14.54
CA PHE A 345 14.35 4.28 14.98
C PHE A 345 15.77 4.73 14.61
N ASP A 346 16.76 4.31 15.39
CA ASP A 346 18.17 4.55 15.11
C ASP A 346 18.57 3.92 13.76
N PRO A 347 19.07 4.72 12.78
CA PRO A 347 19.41 4.24 11.45
C PRO A 347 20.47 3.13 11.44
N VAL A 348 21.44 3.18 12.37
CA VAL A 348 22.53 2.20 12.43
C VAL A 348 22.01 0.84 12.86
N THR A 349 21.15 0.81 13.87
CA THR A 349 20.51 -0.39 14.40
C THR A 349 19.65 -1.04 13.33
N VAL A 350 18.76 -0.28 12.68
CA VAL A 350 17.90 -0.78 11.59
C VAL A 350 18.75 -1.38 10.45
N ARG A 351 19.82 -0.67 10.04
CA ARG A 351 20.72 -1.15 9.00
C ARG A 351 21.40 -2.47 9.36
N ARG A 352 21.87 -2.59 10.60
CA ARG A 352 22.56 -3.81 11.09
C ARG A 352 21.60 -4.99 11.12
N SER A 353 20.41 -4.80 11.69
CA SER A 353 19.35 -5.82 11.76
C SER A 353 18.96 -6.33 10.39
N ALA A 354 18.60 -5.42 9.48
CA ALA A 354 18.17 -5.82 8.15
C ALA A 354 19.28 -6.47 7.32
N LYS A 355 20.53 -6.01 7.45
CA LYS A 355 21.67 -6.65 6.78
C LYS A 355 21.91 -8.06 7.32
N ARG A 356 21.82 -8.27 8.62
CA ARG A 356 22.01 -9.59 9.26
C ARG A 356 20.99 -10.60 8.74
N HIS A 357 19.73 -10.17 8.68
CA HIS A 357 18.60 -10.99 8.23
C HIS A 357 18.37 -10.94 6.71
N LYS A 358 19.21 -10.24 5.96
CA LYS A 358 19.13 -10.09 4.49
C LYS A 358 17.79 -9.55 3.97
N LEU A 359 17.08 -8.77 4.79
CA LEU A 359 15.78 -8.20 4.45
C LEU A 359 15.93 -6.88 3.70
N ILE A 360 15.22 -6.68 2.61
CA ILE A 360 15.16 -5.41 1.88
C ILE A 360 13.69 -4.98 1.83
N THR A 361 13.37 -3.86 2.50
CA THR A 361 12.00 -3.31 2.55
C THR A 361 12.03 -1.80 2.31
N ASP A 362 10.88 -1.24 1.93
CA ASP A 362 10.69 0.20 1.80
C ASP A 362 10.91 0.95 3.12
N ALA A 363 10.45 0.35 4.23
CA ALA A 363 10.63 0.89 5.57
C ALA A 363 12.12 0.94 5.94
N ARG A 364 12.82 -0.19 5.80
CA ARG A 364 14.26 -0.29 6.06
C ARG A 364 15.04 0.74 5.25
N THR A 365 14.77 0.84 3.94
CA THR A 365 15.49 1.73 3.03
C THR A 365 15.48 3.18 3.51
N ARG A 366 14.35 3.63 4.09
CA ARG A 366 14.18 4.98 4.66
C ARG A 366 14.81 5.09 6.04
N PHE A 367 14.48 4.20 6.97
CA PHE A 367 15.02 4.25 8.32
C PHE A 367 16.55 4.13 8.36
N GLU A 368 17.17 3.28 7.54
CA GLU A 368 18.63 3.11 7.51
C GLU A 368 19.39 4.33 6.98
N ARG A 369 18.70 5.24 6.27
CA ARG A 369 19.24 6.51 5.75
C ARG A 369 18.87 7.70 6.65
N GLY A 370 17.81 7.57 7.44
CA GLY A 370 17.29 8.57 8.36
C GLY A 370 15.90 9.05 7.91
N VAL A 371 14.95 9.03 8.85
CA VAL A 371 13.64 9.66 8.71
C VAL A 371 13.58 10.90 9.58
N ASP A 372 12.74 11.88 9.26
CA ASP A 372 12.61 13.10 10.05
C ASP A 372 12.03 12.78 11.45
N PRO A 373 12.76 13.06 12.55
CA PRO A 373 12.32 12.75 13.93
C PRO A 373 11.15 13.61 14.43
N ASN A 374 10.62 14.52 13.61
CA ASN A 374 9.44 15.33 13.95
C ASN A 374 8.19 15.00 13.12
N MET A 375 8.28 14.05 12.18
CA MET A 375 7.16 13.74 11.29
C MET A 375 6.12 12.80 11.91
N GLN A 376 6.44 12.08 12.99
CA GLN A 376 5.60 10.98 13.50
C GLN A 376 4.17 11.44 13.86
N PRO A 377 3.94 12.55 14.60
CA PRO A 377 2.58 13.02 14.88
C PRO A 377 1.81 13.44 13.61
N ALA A 378 2.47 14.14 12.68
CA ALA A 378 1.85 14.59 11.44
C ALA A 378 1.51 13.40 10.52
N THR A 379 2.37 12.39 10.46
CA THR A 379 2.11 11.16 9.72
C THR A 379 1.01 10.32 10.38
N SER A 380 0.99 10.22 11.71
CA SER A 380 -0.10 9.56 12.45
C SER A 380 -1.45 10.18 12.11
N ALA A 381 -1.54 11.52 12.11
CA ALA A 381 -2.73 12.25 11.72
C ALA A 381 -3.09 12.12 10.24
N TYR A 382 -2.11 11.99 9.34
CA TYR A 382 -2.35 11.85 7.90
C TYR A 382 -2.84 10.45 7.50
N VAL A 383 -2.40 9.43 8.22
CA VAL A 383 -2.81 8.03 7.98
C VAL A 383 -4.20 7.73 8.54
N SER A 384 -4.53 8.35 9.67
CA SER A 384 -5.80 8.18 10.37
C SER A 384 -6.92 8.97 9.70
#